data_AF-A0A819QJ16-F1
#
_entry.id   AF-A0A819QJ16-F1
#
_cell.length_a   1.000
_cell.length_b   1.000
_cell.length_c   1.000
_cell.angle_alpha   90.00
_cell.angle_beta   90.00
_cell.angle_gamma   90.00
#
_symmetry.space_group_name_H-M   'P 1'
#
loop_
_entity.id
_entity.type
_entity.pdbx_description
1 polymer ?
#
loop_
_entity_poly.entity_id
_entity_poly.type
_entity_poly.pdbx_seq_one_letter_code
_entity_poly.pdbx_strand_id
1 'polypeptide(L)'
;MNLGDIQRIRLQYESSLTYELNCLLMREKVLPPNHQDIGKSLNNIGLCYEHLNQRKLALDYYKRALAVYEQCLSATDDRWTIQCKIEKLSIEMNQFNI
;
A
#
# COMPACT_ATOMS: atom_id res chain seq x y z
N MET A 1 -26.48 1.82 4.29
CA MET A 1 -25.27 2.57 3.91
C MET A 1 -25.71 3.63 2.91
N ASN A 2 -25.62 4.91 3.27
CA ASN A 2 -26.11 6.00 2.41
C ASN A 2 -25.01 6.40 1.42
N LEU A 3 -25.38 6.83 0.21
CA LEU A 3 -24.43 7.28 -0.82
C LEU A 3 -23.47 8.35 -0.30
N GLY A 4 -23.93 9.23 0.58
CA GLY A 4 -23.11 10.28 1.20
C GLY A 4 -21.98 9.73 2.10
N ASP A 5 -22.21 8.63 2.82
CA ASP A 5 -21.16 8.01 3.66
C ASP A 5 -20.07 7.38 2.80
N ILE A 6 -20.44 6.73 1.70
CA ILE A 6 -19.49 6.13 0.75
C ILE A 6 -18.61 7.21 0.12
N GLN A 7 -19.20 8.34 -0.26
CA GLN A 7 -18.46 9.46 -0.85
C GLN A 7 -17.49 10.10 0.16
N ARG A 8 -17.93 10.29 1.40
CA ARG A 8 -17.06 10.82 2.47
C ARG A 8 -15.85 9.92 2.72
N ILE A 9 -16.08 8.61 2.76
CA ILE A 9 -15.01 7.61 2.93
C ILE A 9 -14.03 7.66 1.74
N ARG A 10 -14.52 7.71 0.50
CA ARG A 10 -13.66 7.86 -0.69
C ARG A 10 -12.81 9.12 -0.65
N LEU A 11 -13.40 10.25 -0.32
CA LEU A 11 -12.69 11.54 -0.25
C LEU A 11 -11.58 11.52 0.81
N GLN A 12 -11.82 10.84 1.94
CA GLN A 12 -10.81 10.66 2.99
C GLN A 12 -9.63 9.80 2.52
N TYR A 13 -9.88 8.73 1.77
CA TYR A 13 -8.80 7.90 1.21
C TYR A 13 -8.00 8.62 0.12
N GLU A 14 -8.64 9.44 -0.73
CA GLU A 14 -7.91 10.26 -1.70
C GLU A 14 -7.02 11.32 -1.02
N SER A 15 -7.50 11.91 0.07
CA SER A 15 -6.71 12.84 0.90
C SER A 15 -5.56 12.12 1.61
N SER A 16 -5.80 10.92 2.14
CA SER A 16 -4.77 10.07 2.75
C SER A 16 -3.68 9.69 1.74
N LEU A 17 -4.09 9.31 0.52
CA LEU A 17 -3.18 8.95 -0.56
C LEU A 17 -2.26 10.11 -0.96
N THR A 18 -2.80 11.32 -1.07
CA THR A 18 -1.98 12.51 -1.38
C THR A 18 -0.98 12.83 -0.27
N TYR A 19 -1.38 12.67 1.00
CA TYR A 19 -0.47 12.84 2.13
C TYR A 19 0.67 11.81 2.12
N GLU A 20 0.35 10.53 1.92
CA GLU A 20 1.35 9.45 1.89
C GLU A 20 2.32 9.57 0.71
N LEU A 21 1.85 10.01 -0.47
CA LEU A 21 2.72 10.29 -1.62
C LEU A 21 3.70 11.44 -1.34
N ASN A 22 3.24 12.51 -0.69
CA ASN A 22 4.12 13.60 -0.28
C ASN A 22 5.14 13.15 0.78
N CYS A 23 4.71 12.34 1.75
CA CYS A 23 5.62 11.73 2.72
C CYS A 23 6.68 10.85 2.03
N LEU A 24 6.29 10.04 1.05
CA LEU A 24 7.21 9.22 0.26
C LEU A 24 8.26 10.09 -0.44
N LEU A 25 7.83 11.15 -1.14
CA LEU A 25 8.75 12.08 -1.83
C LEU A 25 9.74 12.76 -0.87
N MET A 26 9.30 13.13 0.34
CA MET A 26 10.19 13.70 1.35
C MET A 26 11.16 12.65 1.91
N ARG A 27 10.67 11.43 2.15
CA ARG A 27 11.48 10.31 2.63
C ARG A 27 12.54 9.90 1.61
N GLU A 28 12.21 9.83 0.33
CA GLU A 28 13.18 9.53 -0.74
C GLU A 28 14.30 10.60 -0.87
N LYS A 29 14.03 11.85 -0.48
CA LYS A 29 15.03 12.93 -0.49
C LYS A 29 15.96 12.91 0.73
N VAL A 30 15.44 12.48 1.89
CA VAL A 30 16.14 12.61 3.17
C VAL A 30 16.77 11.29 3.61
N LEU A 31 16.11 10.17 3.32
CA LEU A 31 16.48 8.83 3.80
C LEU A 31 17.15 8.03 2.69
N PRO A 32 18.05 7.10 3.05
CA PRO A 32 18.57 6.12 2.10
C PRO A 32 17.43 5.26 1.53
N PRO A 33 17.56 4.78 0.28
CA PRO A 33 16.47 4.10 -0.45
C PRO A 33 15.94 2.81 0.21
N ASN A 34 16.69 2.25 1.16
CA ASN A 34 16.36 0.99 1.82
C ASN A 34 15.78 1.20 3.23
N HIS A 35 15.36 2.43 3.55
CA HIS A 35 14.82 2.73 4.87
C HIS A 35 13.43 2.12 5.05
N GLN A 36 13.19 1.48 6.20
CA GLN A 36 11.92 0.84 6.55
C GLN A 36 10.71 1.78 6.38
N ASP A 37 10.88 3.08 6.65
CA ASP A 37 9.80 4.08 6.52
C ASP A 37 9.34 4.30 5.07
N ILE A 38 10.20 4.06 4.08
CA ILE A 38 9.82 4.09 2.66
C ILE A 38 8.87 2.91 2.38
N GLY A 39 9.23 1.71 2.87
CA GLY A 39 8.37 0.53 2.81
C GLY A 39 7.02 0.72 3.51
N LYS A 40 6.99 1.41 4.66
CA LYS A 40 5.75 1.72 5.40
C LYS A 40 4.82 2.63 4.62
N SER A 41 5.33 3.71 4.01
CA SER A 41 4.50 4.57 3.16
C SER A 41 3.96 3.82 1.94
N LEU A 42 4.78 3.00 1.28
CA LEU A 42 4.31 2.20 0.13
C LEU A 42 3.20 1.21 0.52
N ASN A 43 3.30 0.59 1.70
CA ASN A 43 2.24 -0.28 2.25
C ASN A 43 0.95 0.49 2.57
N ASN A 44 1.05 1.70 3.12
CA ASN A 44 -0.12 2.54 3.40
C ASN A 44 -0.80 3.02 2.11
N ILE A 45 -0.02 3.34 1.08
CA ILE A 45 -0.54 3.65 -0.26
C ILE A 45 -1.29 2.45 -0.84
N GLY A 46 -0.72 1.24 -0.72
CA GLY A 46 -1.38 -0.01 -1.11
C GLY A 46 -2.74 -0.20 -0.43
N LEU A 47 -2.81 0.03 0.88
CA LEU A 47 -4.06 -0.02 1.66
C LEU A 47 -5.10 1.01 1.18
N CYS A 48 -4.68 2.24 0.89
CA CYS A 48 -5.58 3.26 0.36
C CYS A 48 -6.18 2.82 -0.98
N TYR A 49 -5.38 2.26 -1.88
CA TYR A 49 -5.87 1.74 -3.16
C TYR A 49 -6.78 0.52 -3.01
N GLU A 50 -6.54 -0.33 -2.02
CA GLU A 50 -7.42 -1.46 -1.69
C GLU A 50 -8.81 -0.94 -1.29
N HIS A 51 -8.88 0.08 -0.43
CA HIS A 51 -10.15 0.72 -0.04
C HIS A 51 -10.83 1.51 -1.17
N LEU A 52 -10.07 2.04 -2.12
CA LEU A 52 -10.60 2.65 -3.34
C LEU A 52 -11.04 1.62 -4.39
N ASN A 53 -10.98 0.32 -4.06
CA ASN A 53 -11.32 -0.79 -4.94
C ASN A 53 -10.39 -0.91 -6.17
N GLN A 54 -9.21 -0.31 -6.12
CA GLN A 54 -8.18 -0.31 -7.16
C GLN A 54 -7.13 -1.40 -6.88
N ARG A 55 -7.58 -2.66 -6.82
CA ARG A 55 -6.74 -3.83 -6.44
C ARG A 55 -5.45 -3.97 -7.23
N LYS A 56 -5.46 -3.67 -8.54
CA LYS A 56 -4.28 -3.74 -9.41
C LYS A 56 -3.16 -2.81 -8.94
N LEU A 57 -3.53 -1.57 -8.61
CA LEU A 57 -2.58 -0.57 -8.10
C LEU A 57 -2.11 -0.94 -6.70
N ALA A 58 -3.02 -1.37 -5.81
CA ALA A 58 -2.66 -1.83 -4.48
C ALA A 58 -1.58 -2.93 -4.51
N LEU A 59 -1.74 -3.92 -5.39
CA LEU A 59 -0.81 -5.03 -5.54
C LEU A 59 0.56 -4.59 -6.07
N ASP A 60 0.62 -3.61 -6.98
CA ASP A 60 1.89 -3.02 -7.43
C ASP A 60 2.62 -2.31 -6.29
N TYR A 61 1.92 -1.49 -5.51
CA TYR A 61 2.49 -0.79 -4.36
C TYR A 61 2.93 -1.74 -3.25
N TYR A 62 2.18 -2.81 -2.97
CA TYR A 62 2.60 -3.82 -2.00
C TYR A 62 3.86 -4.57 -2.47
N LYS A 63 4.00 -4.89 -3.75
CA LYS A 63 5.23 -5.48 -4.29
C LYS A 63 6.43 -4.56 -4.15
N ARG A 64 6.25 -3.26 -4.44
CA ARG A 64 7.29 -2.25 -4.21
C ARG A 64 7.67 -2.14 -2.74
N ALA A 65 6.69 -2.15 -1.84
CA ALA A 65 6.92 -2.15 -0.40
C ALA A 65 7.72 -3.38 0.02
N LEU A 66 7.33 -4.58 -0.46
CA LEU A 66 8.04 -5.82 -0.20
C LEU A 66 9.51 -5.71 -0.59
N ALA A 67 9.81 -5.26 -1.81
CA ALA A 67 11.19 -5.11 -2.30
C ALA A 67 12.05 -4.22 -1.38
N VAL A 68 11.50 -3.13 -0.83
CA VAL A 68 12.20 -2.28 0.15
C VAL A 68 12.44 -3.04 1.46
N TYR A 69 11.44 -3.79 1.95
CA TYR A 69 11.61 -4.61 3.15
C TYR A 69 12.57 -5.79 2.96
N GLU A 70 12.67 -6.37 1.76
CA GLU A 70 13.67 -7.42 1.49
C GLU A 70 15.09 -6.89 1.59
N GLN A 71 15.30 -5.63 1.22
CA GLN A 71 16.59 -4.94 1.34
C GLN A 71 16.87 -4.45 2.77
N CYS A 72 15.86 -4.42 3.64
CA CYS A 72 15.96 -3.95 5.02
C CYS A 72 15.96 -5.14 5.99
N LEU A 73 17.14 -5.57 6.45
CA LEU A 73 17.29 -6.73 7.35
C LEU A 73 16.49 -6.63 8.66
N SER A 74 16.16 -5.42 9.12
CA SER A 74 15.45 -5.17 10.38
C SER A 74 13.93 -5.27 10.30
N ALA A 75 13.35 -5.48 9.11
CA ALA A 75 11.91 -5.40 8.88
C ALA A 75 11.24 -6.77 8.64
N THR A 76 11.73 -7.82 9.28
CA THR A 76 11.26 -9.20 9.11
C THR A 76 9.76 -9.38 9.39
N ASP A 77 9.23 -8.69 10.41
CA ASP A 77 7.82 -8.80 10.79
C ASP A 77 6.88 -8.13 9.77
N ASP A 78 7.32 -6.99 9.21
CA ASP A 78 6.57 -6.26 8.19
C ASP A 78 6.57 -7.00 6.84
N ARG A 79 7.66 -7.70 6.51
CA ARG A 79 7.81 -8.47 5.27
C ARG A 79 6.75 -9.57 5.13
N TRP A 80 6.59 -10.41 6.16
CA TRP A 80 5.60 -11.50 6.13
C TRP A 80 4.17 -10.96 6.02
N THR A 81 3.88 -9.87 6.74
CA THR A 81 2.57 -9.22 6.72
C THR A 81 2.18 -8.74 5.32
N ILE A 82 3.12 -8.15 4.59
CA ILE A 82 2.88 -7.68 3.22
C ILE A 82 2.77 -8.85 2.23
N GLN A 83 3.59 -9.88 2.40
CA GLN A 83 3.51 -11.08 1.59
C GLN A 83 2.10 -11.71 1.65
N CYS A 84 1.53 -11.86 2.86
CA CYS A 84 0.17 -12.37 3.02
C CYS A 84 -0.89 -11.49 2.33
N LYS A 85 -0.74 -10.15 2.37
CA LYS A 85 -1.66 -9.23 1.69
C LYS A 85 -1.61 -9.39 0.16
N ILE A 86 -0.40 -9.49 -0.40
CA ILE A 86 -0.20 -9.70 -1.85
C ILE A 86 -0.85 -11.01 -2.28
N GLU A 87 -0.61 -12.10 -1.55
CA GLU A 87 -1.19 -13.40 -1.84
C GLU A 87 -2.71 -13.37 -1.78
N LYS A 88 -3.29 -12.79 -0.72
CA LYS A 88 -4.74 -12.61 -0.59
C LYS A 88 -5.34 -11.85 -1.78
N LEU A 89 -4.75 -10.71 -2.14
CA LEU A 89 -5.19 -9.90 -3.29
C LEU A 89 -5.06 -10.65 -4.62
N SER A 90 -4.00 -11.44 -4.79
CA SER A 90 -3.79 -12.25 -6.00
C SER A 90 -4.86 -13.34 -6.15
N ILE A 91 -5.27 -13.97 -5.04
CA ILE A 91 -6.32 -14.98 -5.02
C ILE A 91 -7.67 -14.33 -5.30
N GLU A 92 -7.99 -13.20 -4.65
CA GLU A 92 -9.22 -12.46 -4.91
C GLU A 92 -9.35 -12.09 -6.39
N MET A 93 -8.27 -11.61 -7.02
CA MET A 93 -8.28 -11.27 -8.45
C MET A 93 -8.46 -12.49 -9.36
N ASN A 94 -7.95 -13.66 -9.00
CA ASN A 94 -8.12 -14.90 -9.78
C ASN A 94 -9.51 -15.54 -9.60
N GLN A 95 -10.18 -15.35 -8.46
CA GLN A 95 -11.51 -15.91 -8.19
C GLN A 95 -12.63 -15.26 -9.02
N PHE A 96 -12.43 -14.05 -9.56
CA PHE A 96 -13.41 -13.36 -10.43
C PHE A 96 -13.27 -13.70 -11.92
N ASN A 97 -12.41 -14.66 -12.28
CA ASN A 97 -12.09 -15.01 -13.67
C ASN A 97 -12.72 -16.34 -14.13
N ILE A 98 -13.77 -16.81 -13.44
CA ILE A 98 -14.56 -18.02 -13.75
C ILE A 98 -16.03 -17.60 -13.87
#